data_AF-A0A3C0R8P3-F1
#
_entry.id   AF-A0A3C0R8P3-F1
#
_cell.length_a   1.000
_cell.length_b   1.000
_cell.length_c   1.000
_cell.angle_alpha   90.00
_cell.angle_beta   90.00
_cell.angle_gamma   90.00
#
_symmetry.space_group_name_H-M   'P 1'
#
loop_
_entity.id
_entity.type
_entity.pdbx_description
1 polymer ?
#
loop_
_entity_poly.entity_id
_entity_poly.type
_entity_poly.pdbx_seq_one_letter_code
_entity_poly.pdbx_strand_id
1 'polypeptide(L)'
;TTKFGWERFINGFLDLLTITFISKFGKRPMHFFGLYGTLAFGVGLLMSIYLIVAKFTATDFSLTNRPAFYLALVSMILGMQLFLAGFIAELLTRNAPERNHYLIESNIGWD
;
A
#
# COMPACT_ATOMS: atom_id res chain seq x y z
N THR A 1 -26.90 25.23 13.94
CA THR A 1 -25.90 24.21 13.57
C THR A 1 -25.46 24.46 12.14
N THR A 2 -24.16 24.40 11.87
CA THR A 2 -23.55 24.95 10.63
C THR A 2 -24.07 24.27 9.37
N LYS A 3 -24.28 25.06 8.30
CA LYS A 3 -24.83 24.66 6.98
C LYS A 3 -23.95 23.68 6.19
N PHE A 4 -22.77 23.38 6.72
CA PHE A 4 -21.81 22.42 6.20
C PHE A 4 -21.64 21.35 7.29
N GLY A 5 -22.36 20.24 7.13
CA GLY A 5 -22.33 19.13 8.08
C GLY A 5 -20.96 18.44 8.10
N TRP A 6 -20.72 17.69 9.18
CA TRP A 6 -19.48 16.93 9.41
C TRP A 6 -19.14 15.97 8.26
N GLU A 7 -20.16 15.48 7.56
CA GLU A 7 -20.03 14.62 6.37
C GLU A 7 -19.21 15.27 5.24
N ARG A 8 -19.36 16.58 4.98
CA ARG A 8 -18.62 17.24 3.89
C ARG A 8 -17.13 17.38 4.22
N PHE A 9 -16.77 17.51 5.49
CA PHE A 9 -15.37 17.60 5.91
C PHE A 9 -14.66 16.26 5.76
N ILE A 10 -15.29 15.16 6.20
CA ILE A 10 -14.74 13.81 6.07
C ILE A 10 -14.65 13.40 4.60
N ASN A 11 -15.74 13.57 3.83
CA ASN A 11 -15.77 13.18 2.42
C ASN A 11 -14.80 14.04 1.59
N GLY A 12 -14.73 15.35 1.83
CA GLY A 12 -13.78 16.23 1.14
C GLY A 12 -12.31 15.85 1.40
N PHE A 13 -11.98 15.42 2.63
CA PHE A 13 -10.64 14.93 2.95
C PHE A 13 -10.33 13.60 2.22
N LEU A 14 -11.26 12.64 2.25
CA LEU A 14 -11.12 11.35 1.58
C LEU A 14 -11.04 11.51 0.05
N ASP A 15 -11.80 12.44 -0.53
CA ASP A 15 -11.75 12.78 -1.95
C ASP A 15 -10.38 13.36 -2.33
N LEU A 16 -9.84 14.28 -1.53
CA LEU A 16 -8.53 14.87 -1.79
C LEU A 16 -7.41 13.81 -1.74
N LEU A 17 -7.47 12.91 -0.75
CA LEU A 17 -6.55 11.78 -0.66
C LEU A 17 -6.63 10.89 -1.90
N THR A 18 -7.85 10.58 -2.36
CA THR A 18 -8.11 9.75 -3.54
C THR A 18 -7.58 10.41 -4.81
N ILE A 19 -7.91 11.69 -5.05
CA ILE A 19 -7.45 12.45 -6.22
C ILE A 19 -5.92 12.55 -6.22
N THR A 20 -5.31 12.87 -5.08
CA THR A 20 -3.85 12.97 -4.96
C THR A 20 -3.19 11.62 -5.23
N PHE A 21 -3.75 10.53 -4.69
CA PHE A 21 -3.25 9.18 -4.89
C PHE A 21 -3.33 8.77 -6.36
N ILE A 22 -4.50 8.92 -7.00
CA ILE A 22 -4.71 8.55 -8.40
C ILE A 22 -3.85 9.41 -9.32
N SER A 23 -3.77 10.72 -9.08
CA SER A 23 -2.96 11.64 -9.89
C SER A 23 -1.48 11.28 -9.87
N LYS A 24 -0.94 10.96 -8.69
CA LYS A 24 0.50 10.69 -8.51
C LYS A 24 0.90 9.24 -8.80
N PHE A 25 0.08 8.27 -8.43
CA PHE A 25 0.41 6.85 -8.44
C PHE A 25 -0.49 5.99 -9.33
N GLY A 26 -1.55 6.54 -9.94
CA GLY A 26 -2.53 5.77 -10.71
C GLY A 26 -1.95 5.01 -11.92
N LYS A 27 -0.84 5.49 -12.51
CA LYS A 27 -0.14 4.79 -13.61
C LYS A 27 0.86 3.74 -13.14
N ARG A 28 1.33 3.83 -11.89
CA ARG A 28 2.39 2.97 -11.31
C ARG A 28 2.14 2.73 -9.82
N PRO A 29 1.01 2.10 -9.44
CA PRO A 29 0.63 1.93 -8.04
C PRO A 29 1.63 1.08 -7.23
N MET A 30 2.39 0.20 -7.90
CA MET A 30 3.41 -0.63 -7.25
C MET A 30 4.49 0.19 -6.55
N HIS A 31 4.85 1.38 -7.06
CA HIS A 31 5.90 2.19 -6.45
C HIS A 31 5.52 2.73 -5.08
N PHE A 32 4.24 3.02 -4.85
CA PHE A 32 3.78 3.48 -3.55
C PHE A 32 3.64 2.31 -2.59
N PHE A 33 2.74 1.38 -2.92
CA PHE A 33 2.39 0.27 -2.06
C PHE A 33 3.52 -0.75 -1.87
N GLY A 34 4.29 -1.02 -2.94
CA GLY A 34 5.43 -1.92 -2.88
C GLY A 34 6.56 -1.36 -2.02
N LEU A 35 6.91 -0.07 -2.14
CA LEU A 35 7.96 0.53 -1.32
C LEU A 35 7.60 0.50 0.17
N TYR A 36 6.44 1.03 0.54
CA TYR A 36 6.02 1.06 1.94
C TYR A 36 5.72 -0.33 2.49
N GLY A 37 5.15 -1.23 1.67
CA GLY A 37 4.90 -2.62 2.03
C GLY A 37 6.19 -3.38 2.31
N THR A 38 7.19 -3.30 1.43
CA THR A 38 8.49 -3.94 1.61
C THR A 38 9.25 -3.35 2.80
N LEU A 39 9.19 -2.04 3.03
CA LEU A 39 9.80 -1.42 4.21
C LEU A 39 9.15 -1.91 5.51
N ALA A 40 7.82 -1.91 5.60
CA ALA A 40 7.09 -2.40 6.77
C ALA A 40 7.33 -3.89 7.04
N PHE A 41 7.37 -4.70 5.97
CA PHE A 41 7.72 -6.11 6.06
C PHE A 41 9.15 -6.30 6.55
N GLY A 42 10.10 -5.54 6.00
CA GLY A 42 11.51 -5.58 6.39
C GLY A 42 11.73 -5.22 7.86
N VAL A 43 11.06 -4.17 8.36
CA VAL A 43 11.10 -3.81 9.79
C VAL A 43 10.55 -4.94 10.66
N GLY A 44 9.39 -5.50 10.32
CA GLY A 44 8.81 -6.62 11.07
C GLY A 44 9.68 -7.89 11.03
N LEU A 45 10.35 -8.14 9.90
CA LEU A 45 11.30 -9.25 9.74
C LEU A 45 12.55 -9.06 10.60
N LEU A 46 13.14 -7.86 10.62
CA LEU A 46 14.28 -7.54 11.49
C LEU A 46 13.92 -7.66 12.97
N MET A 47 12.75 -7.15 13.37
CA MET A 47 12.24 -7.33 14.74
C MET A 47 12.05 -8.80 15.09
N SER A 48 11.51 -9.60 14.17
CA SER A 48 11.31 -11.04 14.37
C SER A 48 12.64 -11.78 14.52
N ILE A 49 13.62 -11.50 13.65
CA ILE A 49 14.97 -12.08 13.74
C ILE A 49 15.61 -11.74 15.09
N TYR A 50 15.54 -10.47 15.50
CA TYR A 50 16.06 -10.03 16.79
C TYR A 50 15.45 -10.83 17.96
N LEU A 51 14.12 -10.99 17.99
CA LEU A 51 13.43 -11.75 19.03
C LEU A 51 13.77 -13.23 19.01
N ILE A 52 13.95 -13.82 17.82
CA ILE A 52 14.37 -15.22 17.65
C ILE A 52 15.80 -15.41 18.18
N VAL A 53 16.75 -14.52 17.85
CA VAL A 53 18.12 -14.59 18.37
C VAL A 53 18.12 -14.45 19.90
N ALA A 54 17.38 -13.48 20.43
CA ALA A 54 17.25 -13.29 21.88
C ALA A 54 16.69 -14.53 22.59
N LYS A 55 15.80 -15.28 21.95
CA LYS A 55 15.27 -16.55 22.46
C LYS A 55 16.35 -17.61 22.66
N PHE A 56 17.33 -17.68 21.77
CA PHE A 56 18.39 -18.67 21.86
C PHE A 56 19.46 -18.30 22.90
N THR A 57 19.62 -17.01 23.22
CA THR A 57 20.62 -16.55 24.20
C THR A 57 20.11 -16.55 25.64
N ALA A 58 18.80 -16.37 25.87
CA ALA A 58 18.22 -16.29 27.21
C ALA A 58 17.34 -17.52 27.53
N THR A 59 17.70 -18.24 28.60
CA THR A 59 17.10 -19.51 29.03
C THR A 59 15.60 -19.40 29.35
N ASP A 60 15.12 -18.24 29.81
CA ASP A 60 13.72 -17.96 30.17
C ASP A 60 13.05 -16.90 29.27
N PHE A 61 13.42 -16.85 27.99
CA PHE A 61 12.85 -15.85 27.08
C PHE A 61 11.48 -16.30 26.54
N SER A 62 10.39 -15.75 27.09
CA SER A 62 9.04 -15.95 26.54
C SER A 62 8.74 -14.95 25.42
N LEU A 63 8.57 -15.45 24.18
CA LEU A 63 8.28 -14.64 22.99
C LEU A 63 6.87 -14.05 23.04
N THR A 64 5.88 -14.90 23.32
CA THR A 64 4.46 -14.58 23.18
C THR A 64 3.99 -13.53 24.20
N ASN A 65 4.72 -13.34 25.30
CA ASN A 65 4.35 -12.36 26.32
C ASN A 65 4.90 -10.94 26.03
N ARG A 66 5.60 -10.75 24.90
CA ARG A 66 6.22 -9.47 24.53
C ARG A 66 5.37 -8.74 23.50
N PRO A 67 4.96 -7.48 23.76
CA PRO A 67 4.26 -6.66 22.76
C PRO A 67 5.03 -6.55 21.44
N ALA A 68 6.37 -6.53 21.50
CA ALA A 68 7.24 -6.48 20.33
C ALA A 68 7.03 -7.66 19.35
N PHE A 69 6.66 -8.84 19.84
CA PHE A 69 6.38 -10.01 18.99
C PHE A 69 5.13 -9.77 18.14
N TYR A 70 4.05 -9.28 18.76
CA TYR A 70 2.81 -8.96 18.04
C TYR A 70 2.99 -7.78 17.09
N LEU A 71 3.76 -6.76 17.47
CA LEU A 71 4.09 -5.65 16.56
C LEU A 71 4.90 -6.11 15.35
N ALA A 72 5.88 -6.99 15.54
CA ALA A 72 6.65 -7.57 14.45
C ALA A 72 5.75 -8.36 13.49
N LEU A 73 4.87 -9.21 14.04
CA LEU A 73 3.92 -10.02 13.29
C LEU A 73 2.93 -9.14 12.50
N VAL A 74 2.29 -8.17 13.14
CA VAL A 74 1.34 -7.26 12.48
C VAL A 74 2.05 -6.43 11.40
N SER A 75 3.25 -5.93 11.67
CA SER A 75 4.05 -5.20 10.67
C SER A 75 4.35 -6.05 9.44
N MET A 76 4.70 -7.33 9.63
CA MET A 76 4.92 -8.26 8.50
C MET A 76 3.63 -8.52 7.72
N ILE A 77 2.50 -8.76 8.39
CA ILE A 77 1.21 -8.99 7.74
C ILE A 77 0.78 -7.77 6.94
N LEU A 78 0.84 -6.58 7.54
CA LEU A 78 0.48 -5.32 6.87
C LEU A 78 1.43 -5.01 5.70
N GLY A 79 2.72 -5.26 5.86
CA GLY A 79 3.70 -5.08 4.79
C GLY A 79 3.42 -5.99 3.59
N MET A 80 3.11 -7.27 3.83
CA MET A 80 2.71 -8.21 2.79
C MET A 80 1.40 -7.80 2.12
N GLN A 81 0.38 -7.40 2.89
CA GLN A 81 -0.90 -6.94 2.36
C GLN A 81 -0.76 -5.70 1.47
N LEU A 82 0.05 -4.71 1.89
CA LEU A 82 0.36 -3.53 1.08
C LEU A 82 1.07 -3.93 -0.22
N PHE A 83 2.09 -4.78 -0.15
CA PHE A 83 2.80 -5.25 -1.34
C PHE A 83 1.85 -5.95 -2.34
N LEU A 84 1.00 -6.86 -1.84
CA LEU A 84 0.01 -7.56 -2.66
C LEU A 84 -1.02 -6.60 -3.26
N ALA A 85 -1.53 -5.64 -2.49
CA ALA A 85 -2.46 -4.63 -2.99
C ALA A 85 -1.83 -3.79 -4.11
N GLY A 86 -0.56 -3.39 -3.95
CA GLY A 86 0.21 -2.70 -4.99
C GLY A 86 0.38 -3.54 -6.25
N PHE A 87 0.71 -4.81 -6.09
CA PHE A 87 0.90 -5.74 -7.19
C PHE A 87 -0.39 -5.97 -7.98
N ILE A 88 -1.51 -6.22 -7.27
CA ILE A 88 -2.83 -6.38 -7.88
C ILE A 88 -3.25 -5.11 -8.62
N ALA A 89 -3.05 -3.93 -8.01
CA ALA A 89 -3.35 -2.66 -8.64
C ALA A 89 -2.53 -2.43 -9.93
N GLU A 90 -1.25 -2.80 -9.94
CA GLU A 90 -0.38 -2.71 -11.11
C GLU A 90 -0.82 -3.67 -12.23
N LEU A 91 -1.31 -4.87 -11.89
CA LEU A 91 -1.88 -5.80 -12.87
C LEU A 91 -3.19 -5.27 -13.46
N LEU A 92 -4.06 -4.68 -12.62
CA LEU A 92 -5.32 -4.07 -13.06
C LEU A 92 -5.09 -2.90 -14.02
N THR A 93 -4.17 -1.99 -13.68
CA THR A 93 -3.87 -0.82 -14.53
C THR A 93 -3.21 -1.23 -15.85
N ARG A 94 -2.44 -2.31 -15.86
CA ARG A 94 -1.80 -2.83 -17.08
C ARG A 94 -2.80 -3.48 -18.03
N ASN A 95 -3.81 -4.15 -17.50
CA ASN A 95 -4.85 -4.87 -18.26
C ASN A 95 -6.06 -3.99 -18.63
N ALA A 96 -6.02 -2.67 -18.35
CA ALA A 96 -7.14 -1.79 -18.65
C ALA A 96 -7.33 -1.60 -20.17
N PRO A 97 -8.50 -1.93 -20.74
CA PRO A 97 -8.75 -1.89 -22.19
C PRO A 97 -8.62 -0.48 -22.80
N GLU A 98 -8.86 0.56 -22.01
CA GLU A 98 -8.78 1.97 -22.40
C GLU A 98 -7.33 2.49 -22.58
N ARG A 99 -6.32 1.71 -22.17
CA ARG A 99 -4.92 2.17 -22.14
C ARG A 99 -4.36 2.53 -23.53
N ASN A 100 -4.90 1.92 -24.59
CA ASN A 100 -4.49 2.15 -25.98
C ASN A 100 -5.56 2.89 -26.81
N HIS A 101 -6.61 3.45 -26.20
CA HIS A 101 -7.53 4.33 -26.91
C HIS A 101 -6.84 5.69 -27.10
N TYR A 102 -6.30 5.93 -28.29
CA TYR A 102 -5.88 7.25 -28.72
C TYR A 102 -7.01 7.91 -29.51
N LEU A 103 -7.25 9.19 -29.22
CA LEU A 103 -8.17 10.00 -30.01
C LEU A 103 -7.46 10.34 -31.32
N ILE A 104 -7.94 9.78 -32.44
CA ILE A 104 -7.46 10.15 -33.77
C ILE A 104 -8.08 11.51 -34.10
N GLU A 105 -7.26 12.56 -34.12
CA GLU A 105 -7.72 13.94 -34.40
C GLU A 105 -8.07 14.12 -35.88
N SER A 106 -7.33 13.49 -36.79
CA SER A 106 -7.66 13.47 -38.22
C SER A 106 -6.96 12.32 -38.93
N ASN A 107 -7.68 11.61 -39.80
CA ASN A 107 -7.07 10.70 -40.78
C ASN A 107 -6.59 11.52 -41.98
N ILE A 108 -5.28 11.50 -42.25
CA ILE A 108 -4.67 12.07 -43.46
C ILE A 108 -4.40 10.95 -44.50
N GLY A 109 -5.44 10.17 -44.80
CA GLY A 109 -5.43 9.12 -45.82
C GLY A 109 -6.36 9.48 -46.98
N TRP A 110 -6.04 9.00 -48.18
CA TRP A 110 -6.92 9.08 -49.35
C TRP A 110 -7.92 7.92 -49.29
N ASP A 111 -8.87 7.97 -48.36
CA ASP A 111 -10.13 7.20 -48.33
C ASP A 111 -11.07 7.79 -47.26
#